data_AF-A0A7J2RDH6-F1
#
_entry.id   AF-A0A7J2RDH6-F1
#
_cell.length_a   1.000
_cell.length_b   1.000
_cell.length_c   1.000
_cell.angle_alpha   90.00
_cell.angle_beta   90.00
_cell.angle_gamma   90.00
#
_symmetry.space_group_name_H-M   'P 1'
#
loop_
_entity.id
_entity.type
_entity.pdbx_description
1 polymer ?
#
loop_
_entity_poly.entity_id
_entity_poly.type
_entity_poly.pdbx_seq_one_letter_code
_entity_poly.pdbx_strand_id
1 'polypeptide(L)'
;MDILGKIDAAINYPKFYADHGIKIEENRQWITVSSPFRDDLNPSFSVNLDNGVWKDHATGESGNVFTYIEKLKNLNRKEATLYLCSYLNIAYEKNSIKKIEYMKLHNSLLDDKKSQKWLEDKRGISIQTIVRFKLGVEKDRITIPIFDEVGDCLNIRKHSIKKNKNKVISYRTGYGSNRLFNVDNLKKNKDIILCEGELDCILLNQLGYNALTNTTGVGKWLPYWNKLFINKVVYICYDCDIAGIKGSKLVAKNLIGLAKEVWIVKLPYETRDANGLDITDYFVVDNRDEKDFDILLQNSQQYQKIDAKSSGTLEYKDVGLEEAGLDENYYMPVRFSAIVSGMDLSPFLIPRKIKITCEMDLGVACAYCPVAIYNKGTGKEATLFYTFDPKNNSAEILEMINISKEKLYKTSKRTVGIPDKCNIFESEVSEARNVQEIRMIPIIDYSASEQRYIIRSGFVIGRTVECNRSYVFKGITLPNPKTQYVTHLIITTESSIDSISSFKMTPEIYKVLSIFKPEYDVGPN
;
A
#
# COMPACT_ATOMS: atom_id res chain seq x y z
N MET A 1 10.36 6.90 17.92
CA MET A 1 11.13 6.77 16.67
C MET A 1 12.42 6.05 16.98
N ASP A 2 12.91 5.24 16.04
CA ASP A 2 14.31 4.81 16.08
C ASP A 2 15.24 6.02 15.89
N ILE A 3 16.55 5.80 16.02
CA ILE A 3 17.52 6.90 15.95
C ILE A 3 17.57 7.54 14.55
N LEU A 4 17.37 6.76 13.48
CA LEU A 4 17.26 7.26 12.11
C LEU A 4 16.11 8.25 11.97
N GLY A 5 14.92 7.90 12.45
CA GLY A 5 13.77 8.80 12.44
C GLY A 5 13.97 10.05 13.31
N LYS A 6 14.67 9.93 14.45
CA LYS A 6 15.01 11.10 15.30
C LYS A 6 15.95 12.06 14.57
N ILE A 7 16.99 11.54 13.91
CA ILE A 7 17.95 12.35 13.13
C ILE A 7 17.24 13.02 11.95
N ASP A 8 16.47 12.26 11.17
CA ASP A 8 15.75 12.78 10.00
C ASP A 8 14.73 13.86 10.37
N ALA A 9 14.12 13.76 11.55
CA ALA A 9 13.16 14.76 12.04
C ALA A 9 13.83 16.03 12.59
N ALA A 10 15.07 15.97 13.05
CA ALA A 10 15.77 17.08 13.70
C ALA A 10 16.71 17.85 12.77
N ILE A 11 17.14 17.23 11.67
CA ILE A 11 18.16 17.81 10.78
C ILE A 11 17.58 18.95 9.93
N ASN A 12 18.27 20.09 9.94
CA ASN A 12 18.05 21.17 8.99
C ASN A 12 19.06 21.01 7.84
N TYR A 13 18.61 20.50 6.68
CA TYR A 13 19.53 20.16 5.58
C TYR A 13 20.31 21.36 5.01
N PRO A 14 19.71 22.55 4.78
CA PRO A 14 20.48 23.72 4.35
C PRO A 14 21.63 24.03 5.29
N LYS A 15 21.35 24.12 6.59
CA LYS A 15 22.37 24.38 7.61
C LYS A 15 23.40 23.26 7.67
N PHE A 16 22.95 22.01 7.64
CA PHE A 16 23.81 20.84 7.66
C PHE A 16 24.79 20.85 6.48
N TYR A 17 24.33 21.01 5.25
CA TYR A 17 25.22 21.02 4.09
C TYR A 17 26.16 22.23 4.09
N ALA A 18 25.69 23.41 4.51
CA ALA A 18 26.51 24.60 4.68
C ALA A 18 27.65 24.40 5.70
N ASP A 19 27.32 23.85 6.87
CA ASP A 19 28.29 23.53 7.93
C ASP A 19 29.31 22.47 7.48
N HIS A 20 29.02 21.73 6.40
CA HIS A 20 29.82 20.62 5.89
C HIS A 20 30.36 20.86 4.47
N GLY A 21 30.66 22.11 4.13
CA GLY A 21 31.48 22.47 2.98
C GLY A 21 30.73 22.70 1.68
N ILE A 22 29.39 22.66 1.68
CA ILE A 22 28.59 23.05 0.52
C ILE A 22 28.29 24.55 0.59
N LYS A 23 28.74 25.32 -0.41
CA LYS A 23 28.37 26.73 -0.53
C LYS A 23 26.95 26.84 -1.07
N ILE A 24 26.06 27.42 -0.27
CA ILE A 24 24.65 27.64 -0.65
C ILE A 24 24.47 29.12 -0.96
N GLU A 25 24.46 29.47 -2.26
CA GLU A 25 24.31 30.85 -2.73
C GLU A 25 22.84 31.21 -2.98
N GLU A 26 22.00 30.23 -3.32
CA GLU A 26 20.57 30.39 -3.53
C GLU A 26 19.79 29.26 -2.83
N ASN A 27 18.67 29.60 -2.20
CA ASN A 27 17.84 28.63 -1.48
C ASN A 27 16.86 27.91 -2.43
N ARG A 28 17.41 27.16 -3.37
CA ARG A 28 16.67 26.30 -4.31
C ARG A 28 16.62 24.86 -3.80
N GLN A 29 15.59 24.12 -4.18
CA GLN A 29 15.40 22.73 -3.75
C GLN A 29 16.61 21.85 -4.09
N TRP A 30 17.13 21.96 -5.31
CA TRP A 30 18.38 21.35 -5.73
C TRP A 30 19.41 22.44 -5.97
N ILE A 31 20.60 22.26 -5.41
CA ILE A 31 21.76 23.10 -5.71
C ILE A 31 22.86 22.21 -6.27
N THR A 32 23.54 22.67 -7.31
CA THR A 32 24.69 21.99 -7.90
C THR A 32 25.94 22.79 -7.59
N VAL A 33 26.93 22.12 -7.01
CA VAL A 33 28.20 22.67 -6.57
C VAL A 33 29.35 21.77 -7.03
N SER A 34 30.58 22.25 -6.87
CA SER A 34 31.75 21.38 -6.97
C SER A 34 31.68 20.29 -5.90
N SER A 35 32.03 19.06 -6.29
CA SER A 35 32.03 17.93 -5.37
C SER A 35 32.89 18.18 -4.14
N PRO A 36 32.38 17.88 -2.93
CA PRO A 36 33.19 17.92 -1.71
C PRO A 36 34.06 16.67 -1.54
N PHE A 37 33.95 15.68 -2.43
CA PHE A 37 34.65 14.40 -2.33
C PHE A 37 35.88 14.28 -3.22
N ARG A 38 36.02 15.16 -4.21
CA ARG A 38 37.13 15.19 -5.18
C ARG A 38 37.33 16.60 -5.71
N ASP A 39 38.45 16.83 -6.37
CA ASP A 39 38.63 18.03 -7.17
C ASP A 39 37.68 18.02 -8.37
N ASP A 40 36.83 19.05 -8.46
CA ASP A 40 35.76 19.14 -9.45
C ASP A 40 35.79 20.52 -10.11
N LEU A 41 36.37 20.58 -11.31
CA LEU A 41 36.55 21.81 -12.09
C LEU A 41 35.21 22.35 -12.65
N ASN A 42 34.23 21.46 -12.85
CA ASN A 42 32.90 21.81 -13.31
C ASN A 42 31.88 21.27 -12.30
N PRO A 43 31.07 22.14 -11.65
CA PRO A 43 30.08 21.72 -10.65
C PRO A 43 29.23 20.53 -11.12
N SER A 44 29.43 19.38 -10.49
CA SER A 44 28.74 18.14 -10.85
C SER A 44 28.13 17.42 -9.64
N PHE A 45 28.16 18.05 -8.47
CA PHE A 45 27.59 17.51 -7.24
C PHE A 45 26.34 18.26 -6.84
N SER A 46 25.21 17.56 -6.86
CA SER A 46 23.90 18.13 -6.54
C SER A 46 23.46 17.70 -5.14
N VAL A 47 23.04 18.65 -4.29
CA VAL A 47 22.35 18.33 -3.03
C VAL A 47 20.94 18.88 -3.04
N ASN A 48 20.03 18.14 -2.43
CA ASN A 48 18.64 18.52 -2.25
C ASN A 48 18.44 19.01 -0.81
N LEU A 49 18.14 20.28 -0.68
CA LEU A 49 18.02 20.96 0.60
C LEU A 49 16.68 20.68 1.32
N ASP A 50 15.73 20.00 0.68
CA ASP A 50 14.45 19.65 1.29
C ASP A 50 14.46 18.25 1.91
N ASN A 51 15.17 17.30 1.27
CA ASN A 51 15.13 15.89 1.67
C ASN A 51 16.50 15.31 2.05
N GLY A 52 17.58 16.10 1.97
CA GLY A 52 18.91 15.69 2.40
C GLY A 52 19.59 14.68 1.48
N VAL A 53 19.12 14.55 0.24
CA VAL A 53 19.71 13.67 -0.77
C VAL A 53 20.84 14.39 -1.47
N TRP A 54 21.93 13.69 -1.71
CA TRP A 54 23.00 14.17 -2.59
C TRP A 54 23.17 13.22 -3.77
N LYS A 55 23.62 13.74 -4.90
CA LYS A 55 23.93 13.01 -6.11
C LYS A 55 25.15 13.62 -6.79
N ASP A 56 26.09 12.77 -7.11
CA ASP A 56 27.29 13.11 -7.83
C ASP A 56 27.17 12.64 -9.27
N HIS A 57 27.01 13.59 -10.19
CA HIS A 57 26.71 13.28 -11.59
C HIS A 57 27.94 12.77 -12.36
N ALA A 58 29.16 13.05 -11.89
CA ALA A 58 30.37 12.56 -12.56
C ALA A 58 30.64 11.08 -12.24
N THR A 59 30.37 10.65 -11.02
CA THR A 59 30.60 9.26 -10.56
C THR A 59 29.35 8.40 -10.63
N GLY A 60 28.16 9.02 -10.71
CA GLY A 60 26.86 8.36 -10.62
C GLY A 60 26.45 8.01 -9.20
N GLU A 61 27.28 8.32 -8.20
CA GLU A 61 27.01 8.00 -6.80
C GLU A 61 25.91 8.92 -6.23
N SER A 62 25.15 8.43 -5.27
CA SER A 62 24.15 9.22 -4.56
C SER A 62 23.89 8.66 -3.18
N GLY A 63 23.26 9.46 -2.32
CA GLY A 63 22.90 9.01 -0.99
C GLY A 63 22.18 10.08 -0.19
N ASN A 64 22.16 9.89 1.13
CA ASN A 64 21.56 10.79 2.10
C ASN A 64 22.63 11.39 3.03
N VAL A 65 22.20 12.21 3.99
CA VAL A 65 23.07 12.85 5.00
C VAL A 65 24.01 11.89 5.74
N PHE A 66 23.61 10.63 5.99
CA PHE A 66 24.48 9.64 6.62
C PHE A 66 25.64 9.29 5.69
N THR A 67 25.32 8.89 4.46
CA THR A 67 26.33 8.54 3.46
C THR A 67 27.21 9.73 3.07
N TYR A 68 26.69 10.95 3.18
CA TYR A 68 27.44 12.18 2.98
C TYR A 68 28.55 12.32 4.04
N ILE A 69 28.21 12.18 5.33
CA ILE A 69 29.19 12.25 6.43
C ILE A 69 30.16 11.09 6.39
N GLU A 70 29.70 9.87 6.11
CA GLU A 70 30.56 8.69 5.95
C GLU A 70 31.68 8.98 4.95
N LYS A 71 31.34 9.55 3.78
CA LYS A 71 32.31 9.90 2.75
C LYS A 71 33.16 11.11 3.11
N LEU A 72 32.53 12.21 3.50
CA LEU A 72 33.21 13.47 3.76
C LEU A 72 34.28 13.34 4.86
N LYS A 73 34.01 12.53 5.88
CA LYS A 73 34.87 12.39 7.06
C LYS A 73 35.59 11.05 7.13
N ASN A 74 35.42 10.18 6.13
CA ASN A 74 35.94 8.82 6.13
C ASN A 74 35.56 8.04 7.40
N LEU A 75 34.28 8.10 7.76
CA LEU A 75 33.72 7.47 8.97
C LEU A 75 32.92 6.23 8.61
N ASN A 76 32.91 5.24 9.49
CA ASN A 76 31.95 4.15 9.40
C ASN A 76 30.55 4.62 9.85
N ARG A 77 29.50 3.84 9.56
CA ARG A 77 28.10 4.21 9.91
C ARG A 77 27.90 4.53 11.39
N LYS A 78 28.56 3.78 12.28
CA LYS A 78 28.45 4.01 13.73
C LYS A 78 28.99 5.38 14.09
N GLU A 79 30.19 5.69 13.62
CA GLU A 79 30.82 6.98 13.81
C GLU A 79 29.99 8.11 13.18
N ALA A 80 29.46 7.92 11.97
CA ALA A 80 28.62 8.89 11.29
C ALA A 80 27.28 9.14 12.02
N THR A 81 26.60 8.09 12.49
CA THR A 81 25.37 8.22 13.28
C THR A 81 25.65 8.91 14.61
N LEU A 82 26.72 8.54 15.33
CA LEU A 82 27.11 9.21 16.58
C LEU A 82 27.49 10.67 16.35
N TYR A 83 28.17 10.96 15.24
CA TYR A 83 28.49 12.31 14.82
C TYR A 83 27.22 13.13 14.59
N LEU A 84 26.25 12.60 13.84
CA LEU A 84 24.97 13.28 13.59
C LEU A 84 24.13 13.44 14.87
N CYS A 85 24.15 12.46 15.78
CA CYS A 85 23.52 12.59 17.09
C CYS A 85 24.14 13.74 17.88
N SER A 86 25.48 13.82 17.90
CA SER A 86 26.20 14.89 18.58
C SER A 86 25.93 16.26 17.93
N TYR A 87 25.94 16.34 16.60
CA TYR A 87 25.69 17.57 15.84
C TYR A 87 24.27 18.11 16.09
N LEU A 88 23.28 17.22 16.17
CA LEU A 88 21.87 17.57 16.38
C LEU A 88 21.46 17.61 17.87
N ASN A 89 22.39 17.38 18.79
CA ASN A 89 22.13 17.27 20.23
C ASN A 89 21.04 16.23 20.57
N ILE A 90 21.03 15.10 19.86
CA ILE A 90 20.11 13.99 20.07
C ILE A 90 20.75 12.99 21.04
N ALA A 91 20.05 12.71 22.15
CA ALA A 91 20.45 11.65 23.06
C ALA A 91 20.35 10.27 22.38
N TYR A 92 21.49 9.60 22.24
CA TYR A 92 21.55 8.22 21.76
C TYR A 92 21.14 7.26 22.90
N GLU A 93 19.94 6.68 22.82
CA GLU A 93 19.40 5.81 23.87
C GLU A 93 20.12 4.45 23.92
N LYS A 94 20.84 4.20 25.03
CA LYS A 94 21.60 2.98 25.32
C LYS A 94 20.77 1.77 25.76
N ASN A 95 19.48 1.66 25.40
CA ASN A 95 18.69 0.45 25.70
C ASN A 95 19.05 -0.72 24.76
N SER A 96 20.34 -0.88 24.48
CA SER A 96 20.90 -2.00 23.74
C SER A 96 21.00 -3.23 24.64
N ILE A 97 20.54 -4.37 24.14
CA ILE A 97 20.75 -5.67 24.75
C ILE A 97 22.24 -6.00 24.67
N LYS A 98 22.84 -6.34 25.82
CA LYS A 98 24.27 -6.61 25.92
C LYS A 98 24.64 -7.81 25.04
N LYS A 99 25.82 -7.75 24.41
CA LYS A 99 26.37 -8.85 23.60
C LYS A 99 26.32 -10.20 24.29
N ILE A 100 26.64 -10.23 25.58
CA ILE A 100 26.62 -11.45 26.37
C ILE A 100 25.23 -12.13 26.43
N GLU A 101 24.14 -11.38 26.32
CA GLU A 101 22.79 -11.92 26.42
C GLU A 101 22.38 -12.66 25.13
N TYR A 102 22.50 -12.02 23.96
CA TYR A 102 22.16 -12.69 22.70
C TYR A 102 23.18 -13.77 22.33
N MET A 103 24.46 -13.63 22.72
CA MET A 103 25.46 -14.67 22.49
C MET A 103 25.23 -15.92 23.34
N LYS A 104 24.66 -15.78 24.55
CA LYS A 104 24.23 -16.95 25.34
C LYS A 104 23.16 -17.75 24.58
N LEU A 105 22.14 -17.07 24.05
CA LEU A 105 21.09 -17.71 23.25
C LEU A 105 21.65 -18.34 21.99
N HIS A 106 22.60 -17.66 21.33
CA HIS A 106 23.28 -18.18 20.14
C HIS A 106 24.03 -19.48 20.43
N ASN A 107 24.86 -19.51 21.48
CA ASN A 107 25.59 -20.70 21.88
C ASN A 107 24.63 -21.84 22.24
N SER A 108 23.52 -21.56 22.93
CA SER A 108 22.49 -22.56 23.19
C SER A 108 21.89 -23.17 21.92
N LEU A 109 21.75 -22.41 20.82
CA LEU A 109 21.30 -22.97 19.55
C LEU A 109 22.38 -23.84 18.89
N LEU A 110 23.66 -23.47 19.02
CA LEU A 110 24.78 -24.27 18.51
C LEU A 110 24.91 -25.63 19.21
N ASP A 111 24.45 -25.75 20.45
CA ASP A 111 24.39 -27.02 21.18
C ASP A 111 23.08 -27.80 20.92
N ASP A 112 21.99 -27.12 20.53
CA ASP A 112 20.67 -27.71 20.27
C ASP A 112 20.51 -28.22 18.83
N LYS A 113 20.96 -29.46 18.60
CA LYS A 113 20.82 -30.16 17.30
C LYS A 113 19.37 -30.25 16.81
N LYS A 114 18.38 -30.31 17.71
CA LYS A 114 16.98 -30.44 17.32
C LYS A 114 16.48 -29.14 16.68
N SER A 115 16.79 -28.01 17.29
CA SER A 115 16.42 -26.69 16.76
C SER A 115 17.21 -26.33 15.50
N GLN A 116 18.48 -26.74 15.40
CA GLN A 116 19.26 -26.63 14.16
C GLN A 116 18.62 -27.40 13.01
N LYS A 117 18.28 -28.68 13.24
CA LYS A 117 17.63 -29.50 12.23
C LYS A 117 16.27 -28.95 11.81
N TRP A 118 15.52 -28.35 12.75
CA TRP A 118 14.28 -27.66 12.39
C TRP A 118 14.51 -26.44 11.49
N LEU A 119 15.56 -25.64 11.75
CA LEU A 119 15.92 -24.51 10.89
C LEU A 119 16.37 -24.97 9.50
N GLU A 120 17.12 -26.05 9.41
CA GLU A 120 17.53 -26.66 8.15
C GLU A 120 16.32 -27.23 7.39
N ASP A 121 15.61 -28.20 7.98
CA ASP A 121 14.54 -28.95 7.31
C ASP A 121 13.29 -28.11 7.01
N LYS A 122 12.97 -27.11 7.86
CA LYS A 122 11.72 -26.33 7.74
C LYS A 122 11.93 -24.92 7.25
N ARG A 123 13.14 -24.38 7.34
CA ARG A 123 13.45 -23.00 6.92
C ARG A 123 14.57 -22.90 5.91
N GLY A 124 15.24 -24.00 5.57
CA GLY A 124 16.39 -23.99 4.65
C GLY A 124 17.60 -23.23 5.21
N ILE A 125 17.66 -22.97 6.51
CA ILE A 125 18.70 -22.14 7.12
C ILE A 125 19.86 -23.03 7.57
N SER A 126 21.02 -22.82 6.94
CA SER A 126 22.27 -23.54 7.22
C SER A 126 22.93 -23.10 8.53
N ILE A 127 23.83 -23.94 9.05
CA ILE A 127 24.63 -23.62 10.24
C ILE A 127 25.51 -22.37 10.04
N GLN A 128 26.03 -22.15 8.83
CA GLN A 128 26.80 -20.96 8.51
C GLN A 128 25.94 -19.70 8.63
N THR A 129 24.68 -19.76 8.19
CA THR A 129 23.72 -18.67 8.32
C THR A 129 23.29 -18.45 9.77
N ILE A 130 23.10 -19.53 10.55
CA ILE A 130 22.86 -19.45 12.00
C ILE A 130 23.97 -18.64 12.68
N VAL A 131 25.23 -18.94 12.39
CA VAL A 131 26.40 -18.23 12.93
C VAL A 131 26.44 -16.78 12.43
N ARG A 132 26.26 -16.56 11.13
CA ARG A 132 26.29 -15.22 10.51
C ARG A 132 25.27 -14.27 11.14
N PHE A 133 24.04 -14.73 11.31
CA PHE A 133 22.93 -13.94 11.88
C PHE A 133 22.83 -14.03 13.41
N LYS A 134 23.72 -14.80 14.06
CA LYS A 134 23.74 -15.01 15.51
C LYS A 134 22.39 -15.50 16.03
N LEU A 135 21.76 -16.40 15.29
CA LEU A 135 20.48 -16.98 15.69
C LEU A 135 20.66 -17.78 16.97
N GLY A 136 19.69 -17.72 17.86
CA GLY A 136 19.73 -18.43 19.14
C GLY A 136 18.46 -19.23 19.42
N VAL A 137 18.37 -19.86 20.58
CA VAL A 137 17.17 -20.57 21.03
C VAL A 137 16.84 -20.27 22.49
N GLU A 138 15.56 -20.15 22.79
CA GLU A 138 15.05 -20.05 24.16
C GLU A 138 13.67 -20.72 24.26
N LYS A 139 13.53 -21.75 25.10
CA LYS A 139 12.23 -22.39 25.44
C LYS A 139 11.33 -22.65 24.22
N ASP A 140 11.81 -23.45 23.26
CA ASP A 140 11.13 -23.77 21.98
C ASP A 140 10.88 -22.54 21.06
N ARG A 141 11.68 -21.49 21.18
CA ARG A 141 11.66 -20.34 20.28
C ARG A 141 13.03 -20.08 19.67
N ILE A 142 13.09 -19.96 18.35
CA ILE A 142 14.26 -19.42 17.66
C ILE A 142 14.32 -17.92 17.91
N THR A 143 15.50 -17.42 18.23
CA THR A 143 15.74 -16.03 18.57
C THR A 143 16.56 -15.36 17.48
N ILE A 144 16.09 -14.20 17.02
CA ILE A 144 16.70 -13.40 15.96
C ILE A 144 17.07 -12.04 16.58
N PRO A 145 18.37 -11.74 16.78
CA PRO A 145 18.79 -10.43 17.26
C PRO A 145 18.56 -9.37 16.18
N ILE A 146 17.99 -8.23 16.57
CA ILE A 146 17.70 -7.09 15.71
C ILE A 146 18.69 -5.99 16.04
N PHE A 147 19.61 -5.75 15.12
CA PHE A 147 20.61 -4.70 15.22
C PHE A 147 20.12 -3.43 14.52
N ASP A 148 20.50 -2.27 15.06
CA ASP A 148 20.40 -1.01 14.35
C ASP A 148 21.60 -0.80 13.42
N GLU A 149 21.63 0.35 12.73
CA GLU A 149 22.68 0.70 11.78
C GLU A 149 24.05 0.96 12.42
N VAL A 150 24.13 1.08 13.75
CA VAL A 150 25.39 1.23 14.48
C VAL A 150 25.85 -0.08 15.14
N GLY A 151 25.09 -1.15 14.95
CA GLY A 151 25.41 -2.51 15.41
C GLY A 151 24.99 -2.80 16.84
N ASP A 152 24.18 -1.94 17.46
CA ASP A 152 23.64 -2.20 18.79
C ASP A 152 22.38 -3.07 18.68
N CYS A 153 22.29 -4.09 19.53
CA CYS A 153 21.15 -5.02 19.52
C CYS A 153 19.96 -4.38 20.26
N LEU A 154 18.93 -3.95 19.53
CA LEU A 154 17.79 -3.23 20.10
C LEU A 154 16.57 -4.11 20.37
N ASN A 155 16.57 -5.36 19.90
CA ASN A 155 15.54 -6.35 20.20
C ASN A 155 16.08 -7.77 19.95
N ILE A 156 15.42 -8.76 20.53
CA ILE A 156 15.58 -10.17 20.18
C ILE A 156 14.17 -10.69 19.88
N ARG A 157 13.91 -10.97 18.60
CA ARG A 157 12.62 -11.50 18.14
C ARG A 157 12.59 -13.01 18.36
N LYS A 158 11.57 -13.52 19.04
CA LYS A 158 11.47 -14.94 19.44
C LYS A 158 10.33 -15.62 18.68
N HIS A 159 10.67 -16.41 17.67
CA HIS A 159 9.77 -17.16 16.80
C HIS A 159 9.50 -18.54 17.37
N SER A 160 8.24 -18.90 17.59
CA SER A 160 7.89 -20.22 18.13
C SER A 160 8.11 -21.33 17.11
N ILE A 161 8.77 -22.41 17.54
CA ILE A 161 8.97 -23.64 16.76
C ILE A 161 7.65 -24.44 16.68
N LYS A 162 6.80 -24.32 17.72
CA LYS A 162 5.51 -24.99 17.83
C LYS A 162 4.37 -24.05 17.44
N LYS A 163 3.21 -24.60 17.07
CA LYS A 163 1.98 -23.80 16.91
C LYS A 163 1.66 -23.12 18.24
N ASN A 164 1.68 -21.79 18.24
CA ASN A 164 1.44 -20.96 19.40
C ASN A 164 0.63 -19.73 18.99
N LYS A 165 -0.31 -19.31 19.84
CA LYS A 165 -1.14 -18.11 19.61
C LYS A 165 -0.29 -16.86 19.34
N ASN A 166 0.85 -16.73 20.02
CA ASN A 166 1.84 -15.68 19.78
C ASN A 166 3.02 -16.25 19.00
N LYS A 167 2.89 -16.32 17.66
CA LYS A 167 3.92 -16.85 16.75
C LYS A 167 5.27 -16.16 16.94
N VAL A 168 5.27 -14.84 17.10
CA VAL A 168 6.48 -14.03 17.33
C VAL A 168 6.28 -13.07 18.50
N ILE A 169 7.28 -12.98 19.38
CA ILE A 169 7.31 -12.02 20.50
C ILE A 169 8.64 -11.26 20.53
N SER A 170 8.67 -10.10 21.18
CA SER A 170 9.91 -9.34 21.41
C SER A 170 10.67 -9.84 22.64
N TYR A 171 11.89 -9.33 22.84
CA TYR A 171 12.73 -9.72 23.96
C TYR A 171 12.02 -9.55 25.30
N ARG A 172 11.49 -8.34 25.52
CA ARG A 172 10.69 -7.91 26.67
C ARG A 172 9.76 -6.76 26.26
N THR A 173 8.82 -6.39 27.11
CA THR A 173 7.99 -5.17 26.93
C THR A 173 8.88 -3.95 26.72
N GLY A 174 8.52 -3.09 25.75
CA GLY A 174 9.29 -1.90 25.38
C GLY A 174 10.29 -2.09 24.23
N TYR A 175 10.69 -3.32 23.91
CA TYR A 175 11.68 -3.59 22.85
C TYR A 175 11.06 -3.73 21.44
N GLY A 176 9.73 -3.90 21.36
CA GLY A 176 8.98 -4.18 20.13
C GLY A 176 8.73 -3.00 19.18
N SER A 177 9.52 -1.92 19.26
CA SER A 177 9.43 -0.83 18.28
C SER A 177 9.72 -1.34 16.87
N ASN A 178 9.00 -0.80 15.88
CA ASN A 178 9.17 -1.20 14.50
C ASN A 178 10.49 -0.69 13.92
N ARG A 179 11.22 -1.59 13.27
CA ARG A 179 12.59 -1.39 12.74
C ARG A 179 12.78 -2.16 11.45
N LEU A 180 13.69 -1.68 10.60
CA LEU A 180 14.19 -2.45 9.46
C LEU A 180 15.22 -3.48 9.94
N PHE A 181 14.95 -4.75 9.67
CA PHE A 181 15.91 -5.83 9.85
C PHE A 181 16.90 -5.85 8.70
N ASN A 182 18.17 -6.11 9.01
CA ASN A 182 19.28 -6.15 8.07
C ASN A 182 19.52 -4.83 7.33
N VAL A 183 19.36 -3.70 8.04
CA VAL A 183 19.49 -2.33 7.51
C VAL A 183 20.82 -2.07 6.78
N ASP A 184 21.90 -2.78 7.13
CA ASP A 184 23.19 -2.70 6.45
C ASP A 184 23.15 -3.05 4.96
N ASN A 185 22.15 -3.83 4.53
CA ASN A 185 21.95 -4.16 3.12
C ASN A 185 21.66 -2.93 2.24
N LEU A 186 21.19 -1.82 2.83
CA LEU A 186 21.00 -0.54 2.12
C LEU A 186 22.33 0.05 1.59
N LYS A 187 23.47 -0.30 2.22
CA LYS A 187 24.80 0.17 1.82
C LYS A 187 25.29 -0.49 0.54
N LYS A 188 24.78 -1.68 0.21
CA LYS A 188 25.21 -2.39 -0.99
C LYS A 188 24.65 -1.69 -2.23
N ASN A 189 25.46 -1.62 -3.28
CA ASN A 189 25.00 -1.19 -4.60
C ASN A 189 24.39 -2.37 -5.36
N LYS A 190 23.32 -2.94 -4.79
CA LYS A 190 22.57 -4.07 -5.33
C LYS A 190 21.07 -3.84 -5.15
N ASP A 191 20.29 -4.41 -6.05
CA ASP A 191 18.83 -4.41 -6.00
C ASP A 191 18.33 -4.99 -4.68
N ILE A 192 17.34 -4.34 -4.09
CA ILE A 192 16.84 -4.69 -2.76
C ILE A 192 15.58 -5.53 -2.89
N ILE A 193 15.48 -6.59 -2.07
CA ILE A 193 14.25 -7.38 -1.93
C ILE A 193 13.62 -7.12 -0.57
N LEU A 194 12.38 -6.66 -0.54
CA LEU A 194 11.57 -6.52 0.67
C LEU A 194 10.67 -7.72 0.84
N CYS A 195 10.82 -8.41 1.97
CA CYS A 195 10.00 -9.56 2.36
C CYS A 195 9.20 -9.25 3.64
N GLU A 196 8.21 -10.08 3.94
CA GLU A 196 7.29 -9.86 5.05
C GLU A 196 7.89 -10.21 6.42
N GLY A 197 8.67 -11.29 6.50
CA GLY A 197 9.19 -11.86 7.74
C GLY A 197 10.72 -11.90 7.85
N GLU A 198 11.21 -11.96 9.09
CA GLU A 198 12.65 -12.02 9.37
C GLU A 198 13.32 -13.31 8.88
N LEU A 199 12.61 -14.45 8.89
CA LEU A 199 13.15 -15.73 8.44
C LEU A 199 13.32 -15.78 6.92
N ASP A 200 12.34 -15.29 6.15
CA ASP A 200 12.44 -15.16 4.69
C ASP A 200 13.58 -14.22 4.30
N CYS A 201 13.73 -13.13 5.05
CA CYS A 201 14.84 -12.19 4.88
C CYS A 201 16.19 -12.89 5.06
N ILE A 202 16.32 -13.75 6.08
CA ILE A 202 17.54 -14.51 6.36
C ILE A 202 17.81 -15.51 5.23
N LEU A 203 16.80 -16.26 4.80
CA LEU A 203 16.91 -17.24 3.72
C LEU A 203 17.38 -16.60 2.41
N LEU A 204 16.75 -15.50 1.98
CA LEU A 204 17.18 -14.77 0.78
C LEU A 204 18.63 -14.27 0.89
N ASN A 205 19.05 -13.80 2.06
CA ASN A 205 20.44 -13.38 2.28
C ASN A 205 21.45 -14.53 2.33
N GLN A 206 21.01 -15.75 2.66
CA GLN A 206 21.81 -16.97 2.52
C GLN A 206 22.03 -17.30 1.05
N LEU A 207 20.98 -17.20 0.23
CA LEU A 207 21.00 -17.46 -1.20
C LEU A 207 21.69 -16.35 -2.03
N GLY A 208 22.23 -15.31 -1.37
CA GLY A 208 23.02 -14.26 -1.99
C GLY A 208 22.25 -12.99 -2.39
N TYR A 209 20.94 -12.95 -2.18
CA TYR A 209 20.12 -11.77 -2.43
C TYR A 209 20.29 -10.68 -1.37
N ASN A 210 20.03 -9.43 -1.75
CA ASN A 210 20.12 -8.28 -0.86
C ASN A 210 18.75 -7.97 -0.22
N ALA A 211 18.31 -8.83 0.71
CA ALA A 211 16.96 -8.71 1.29
C ALA A 211 16.90 -7.93 2.61
N LEU A 212 15.79 -7.20 2.83
CA LEU A 212 15.42 -6.52 4.08
C LEU A 212 13.95 -6.81 4.43
N THR A 213 13.56 -6.55 5.67
CA THR A 213 12.16 -6.61 6.12
C THR A 213 11.90 -5.66 7.29
N ASN A 214 10.64 -5.34 7.58
CA ASN A 214 10.27 -4.63 8.80
C ASN A 214 9.78 -5.59 9.89
N THR A 215 10.27 -5.39 11.12
CA THR A 215 10.10 -6.33 12.25
C THR A 215 8.71 -6.39 12.89
N THR A 216 7.71 -5.67 12.38
CA THR A 216 6.35 -5.68 12.95
C THR A 216 5.25 -6.13 11.99
N GLY A 217 5.66 -6.72 10.86
CA GLY A 217 4.76 -7.31 9.88
C GLY A 217 4.03 -6.29 9.00
N VAL A 218 3.04 -6.79 8.27
CA VAL A 218 2.28 -6.09 7.24
C VAL A 218 1.60 -4.83 7.75
N GLY A 219 1.61 -3.77 6.94
CA GLY A 219 0.80 -2.57 7.16
C GLY A 219 1.42 -1.54 8.12
N LYS A 220 2.59 -1.82 8.69
CA LYS A 220 3.28 -0.93 9.64
C LYS A 220 4.48 -0.19 9.03
N TRP A 221 4.56 -0.10 7.72
CA TRP A 221 5.63 0.63 7.04
C TRP A 221 5.72 2.07 7.55
N LEU A 222 6.92 2.52 7.91
CA LEU A 222 7.12 3.86 8.45
C LEU A 222 7.60 4.81 7.35
N PRO A 223 6.88 5.91 7.04
CA PRO A 223 7.20 6.76 5.90
C PRO A 223 8.61 7.36 5.87
N TYR A 224 9.23 7.60 7.03
CA TYR A 224 10.60 8.14 7.08
C TYR A 224 11.64 7.16 6.50
N TRP A 225 11.33 5.86 6.40
CA TRP A 225 12.19 4.91 5.71
C TRP A 225 12.26 5.15 4.22
N ASN A 226 11.29 5.82 3.60
CA ASN A 226 11.24 6.00 2.14
C ASN A 226 12.53 6.67 1.61
N LYS A 227 13.13 7.58 2.39
CA LYS A 227 14.40 8.26 2.05
C LYS A 227 15.59 7.31 1.96
N LEU A 228 15.54 6.17 2.64
CA LEU A 228 16.61 5.16 2.63
C LEU A 228 16.67 4.39 1.30
N PHE A 229 15.60 4.40 0.51
CA PHE A 229 15.48 3.66 -0.74
C PHE A 229 15.67 4.53 -1.99
N ILE A 230 16.11 5.78 -1.82
CA ILE A 230 16.29 6.72 -2.93
C ILE A 230 17.33 6.20 -3.91
N ASN A 231 16.99 6.27 -5.21
CA ASN A 231 17.79 5.74 -6.32
C ASN A 231 18.09 4.23 -6.25
N LYS A 232 17.38 3.45 -5.42
CA LYS A 232 17.49 1.99 -5.38
C LYS A 232 16.43 1.32 -6.25
N VAL A 233 16.74 0.15 -6.79
CA VAL A 233 15.74 -0.76 -7.38
C VAL A 233 15.21 -1.65 -6.25
N VAL A 234 13.89 -1.71 -6.10
CA VAL A 234 13.24 -2.40 -4.99
C VAL A 234 12.22 -3.40 -5.50
N TYR A 235 12.44 -4.67 -5.20
CA TYR A 235 11.48 -5.76 -5.40
C TYR A 235 10.74 -6.04 -4.09
N ILE A 236 9.43 -6.20 -4.13
CA ILE A 236 8.60 -6.48 -2.95
C ILE A 236 7.95 -7.85 -3.15
N CYS A 237 8.33 -8.82 -2.30
CA CYS A 237 7.88 -10.20 -2.33
C CYS A 237 7.32 -10.57 -0.96
N TYR A 238 6.02 -10.36 -0.75
CA TYR A 238 5.30 -10.66 0.50
C TYR A 238 4.50 -11.95 0.36
N ASP A 239 3.94 -12.43 1.46
CA ASP A 239 3.19 -13.69 1.52
C ASP A 239 1.99 -13.67 0.56
N CYS A 240 1.63 -14.83 0.01
CA CYS A 240 0.50 -14.99 -0.92
C CYS A 240 -0.86 -15.02 -0.18
N ASP A 241 -1.12 -14.01 0.65
CA ASP A 241 -2.43 -13.78 1.26
C ASP A 241 -2.92 -12.34 1.12
N ILE A 242 -4.18 -12.11 1.52
CA ILE A 242 -4.82 -10.79 1.44
C ILE A 242 -4.01 -9.72 2.20
N ALA A 243 -3.38 -10.07 3.33
CA ALA A 243 -2.58 -9.14 4.11
C ALA A 243 -1.28 -8.80 3.35
N GLY A 244 -0.52 -9.81 2.92
CA GLY A 244 0.71 -9.65 2.14
C GLY A 244 0.51 -8.81 0.88
N ILE A 245 -0.57 -9.05 0.13
CA ILE A 245 -0.93 -8.24 -1.07
C ILE A 245 -1.23 -6.78 -0.71
N LYS A 246 -1.96 -6.53 0.37
CA LYS A 246 -2.24 -5.16 0.83
C LYS A 246 -0.95 -4.47 1.30
N GLY A 247 -0.09 -5.19 2.03
CA GLY A 247 1.20 -4.71 2.49
C GLY A 247 2.14 -4.33 1.37
N SER A 248 2.30 -5.22 0.37
CA SER A 248 3.18 -4.97 -0.77
C SER A 248 2.75 -3.74 -1.56
N LYS A 249 1.44 -3.59 -1.82
CA LYS A 249 0.87 -2.39 -2.46
C LYS A 249 1.08 -1.13 -1.61
N LEU A 250 0.94 -1.20 -0.29
CA LEU A 250 1.18 -0.06 0.60
C LEU A 250 2.63 0.41 0.52
N VAL A 251 3.59 -0.51 0.63
CA VAL A 251 5.01 -0.19 0.54
C VAL A 251 5.35 0.35 -0.84
N ALA A 252 4.82 -0.28 -1.90
CA ALA A 252 5.06 0.17 -3.26
C ALA A 252 4.57 1.61 -3.50
N LYS A 253 3.37 1.96 -2.99
CA LYS A 253 2.84 3.33 -3.01
C LYS A 253 3.71 4.34 -2.25
N ASN A 254 4.40 3.91 -1.19
CA ASN A 254 5.27 4.78 -0.41
C ASN A 254 6.63 5.02 -1.09
N LEU A 255 7.12 4.04 -1.84
CA LEU A 255 8.43 4.10 -2.48
C LEU A 255 8.39 4.67 -3.91
N ILE A 256 7.23 4.65 -4.55
CA ILE A 256 7.09 5.13 -5.92
C ILE A 256 7.43 6.63 -6.03
N GLY A 257 8.26 6.98 -7.02
CA GLY A 257 8.76 8.35 -7.24
C GLY A 257 9.92 8.76 -6.31
N LEU A 258 10.34 7.90 -5.38
CA LEU A 258 11.53 8.09 -4.54
C LEU A 258 12.62 7.05 -4.88
N ALA A 259 12.24 5.78 -4.94
CA ALA A 259 13.09 4.71 -5.45
C ALA A 259 13.28 4.85 -6.97
N LYS A 260 14.39 4.29 -7.48
CA LYS A 260 14.66 4.27 -8.94
C LYS A 260 13.57 3.48 -9.65
N GLU A 261 13.29 2.28 -9.15
CA GLU A 261 12.27 1.39 -9.67
C GLU A 261 11.66 0.59 -8.51
N VAL A 262 10.38 0.27 -8.60
CA VAL A 262 9.65 -0.54 -7.63
C VAL A 262 8.94 -1.65 -8.38
N TRP A 263 9.07 -2.89 -7.91
CA TRP A 263 8.55 -4.09 -8.55
C TRP A 263 7.77 -4.91 -7.54
N ILE A 264 6.58 -5.39 -7.90
CA ILE A 264 5.81 -6.32 -7.06
C ILE A 264 6.01 -7.72 -7.62
N VAL A 265 6.59 -8.57 -6.80
CA VAL A 265 6.93 -9.96 -7.11
C VAL A 265 5.83 -10.84 -6.55
N LYS A 266 5.25 -11.69 -7.41
CA LYS A 266 4.24 -12.67 -7.03
C LYS A 266 4.84 -14.06 -7.10
N LEU A 267 4.84 -14.78 -5.97
CA LEU A 267 5.14 -16.20 -5.95
C LEU A 267 4.06 -16.97 -6.73
N PRO A 268 4.37 -18.16 -7.29
CA PRO A 268 3.45 -18.90 -8.16
C PRO A 268 2.40 -19.67 -7.36
N TYR A 269 1.71 -18.97 -6.46
CA TYR A 269 0.68 -19.51 -5.58
C TYR A 269 -0.62 -18.74 -5.72
N GLU A 270 -1.73 -19.45 -5.51
CA GLU A 270 -3.03 -18.81 -5.33
C GLU A 270 -3.06 -17.99 -4.06
N THR A 271 -3.79 -16.88 -4.11
CA THR A 271 -3.98 -16.02 -2.95
C THR A 271 -4.90 -16.69 -1.94
N ARG A 272 -4.48 -16.74 -0.67
CA ARG A 272 -5.29 -17.26 0.44
C ARG A 272 -5.85 -16.12 1.30
N ASP A 273 -6.90 -16.41 2.06
CA ASP A 273 -7.45 -15.41 3.01
C ASP A 273 -6.49 -15.12 4.17
N ALA A 274 -5.77 -16.15 4.64
CA ALA A 274 -4.78 -16.05 5.70
C ALA A 274 -3.76 -17.20 5.61
N ASN A 275 -2.55 -16.97 6.12
CA ASN A 275 -1.44 -17.94 6.07
C ASN A 275 -1.13 -18.33 4.60
N GLY A 276 -0.92 -17.29 3.79
CA GLY A 276 -0.40 -17.46 2.45
C GLY A 276 0.93 -18.21 2.46
N LEU A 277 1.25 -18.86 1.35
CA LEU A 277 2.57 -19.45 1.19
C LEU A 277 3.61 -18.33 1.02
N ASP A 278 4.78 -18.54 1.59
CA ASP A 278 5.85 -17.55 1.69
C ASP A 278 7.08 -17.95 0.86
N ILE A 279 8.14 -17.14 0.93
CA ILE A 279 9.41 -17.41 0.23
C ILE A 279 10.06 -18.69 0.76
N THR A 280 9.91 -18.99 2.04
CA THR A 280 10.42 -20.23 2.61
C THR A 280 9.75 -21.45 1.98
N ASP A 281 8.42 -21.42 1.80
CA ASP A 281 7.69 -22.51 1.15
C ASP A 281 8.19 -22.72 -0.30
N TYR A 282 8.44 -21.63 -1.03
CA TYR A 282 8.95 -21.67 -2.41
C TYR A 282 10.30 -22.38 -2.53
N PHE A 283 11.27 -22.07 -1.68
CA PHE A 283 12.59 -22.70 -1.75
C PHE A 283 12.63 -24.08 -1.08
N VAL A 284 11.95 -24.26 0.05
CA VAL A 284 12.11 -25.45 0.90
C VAL A 284 11.09 -26.55 0.59
N VAL A 285 9.83 -26.18 0.35
CA VAL A 285 8.75 -27.16 0.11
C VAL A 285 8.70 -27.53 -1.37
N ASP A 286 8.76 -26.54 -2.26
CA ASP A 286 8.71 -26.77 -3.71
C ASP A 286 10.09 -27.10 -4.31
N ASN A 287 11.16 -27.03 -3.51
CA ASN A 287 12.54 -27.35 -3.90
C ASN A 287 12.98 -26.57 -5.16
N ARG A 288 12.61 -25.29 -5.22
CA ARG A 288 13.01 -24.33 -6.26
C ARG A 288 14.42 -23.83 -6.02
N ASP A 289 15.12 -23.46 -7.10
CA ASP A 289 16.48 -22.93 -7.03
C ASP A 289 16.52 -21.41 -7.26
N GLU A 290 17.72 -20.83 -7.17
CA GLU A 290 17.91 -19.39 -7.39
C GLU A 290 17.57 -18.96 -8.81
N LYS A 291 17.72 -19.84 -9.81
CA LYS A 291 17.42 -19.51 -11.22
C LYS A 291 15.92 -19.35 -11.42
N ASP A 292 15.13 -20.25 -10.84
CA ASP A 292 13.67 -20.14 -10.86
C ASP A 292 13.20 -18.82 -10.23
N PHE A 293 13.84 -18.41 -9.13
CA PHE A 293 13.53 -17.14 -8.46
C PHE A 293 13.99 -15.91 -9.27
N ASP A 294 15.15 -15.96 -9.90
CA ASP A 294 15.63 -14.90 -10.79
C ASP A 294 14.68 -14.69 -11.98
N ILE A 295 14.17 -15.77 -12.57
CA ILE A 295 13.14 -15.72 -13.62
C ILE A 295 11.87 -15.03 -13.09
N LEU A 296 11.49 -15.33 -11.85
CA LEU A 296 10.32 -14.74 -11.20
C LEU A 296 10.51 -13.24 -10.91
N LEU A 297 11.73 -12.80 -10.56
CA LEU A 297 12.08 -11.39 -10.44
C LEU A 297 12.03 -10.68 -11.80
N GLN A 298 12.58 -11.30 -12.85
CA GLN A 298 12.60 -10.74 -14.21
C GLN A 298 11.19 -10.60 -14.80
N ASN A 299 10.30 -11.56 -14.53
CA ASN A 299 8.92 -11.54 -14.99
C ASN A 299 7.97 -10.75 -14.05
N SER A 300 8.51 -10.13 -12.99
CA SER A 300 7.70 -9.38 -12.04
C SER A 300 7.12 -8.11 -12.66
N GLN A 301 5.98 -7.64 -12.12
CA GLN A 301 5.33 -6.46 -12.63
C GLN A 301 5.93 -5.21 -11.99
N GLN A 302 6.47 -4.31 -12.82
CA GLN A 302 6.90 -2.99 -12.35
C GLN A 302 5.69 -2.26 -11.77
N TYR A 303 5.82 -1.77 -10.54
CA TYR A 303 4.81 -0.95 -9.92
C TYR A 303 4.89 0.46 -10.51
N GLN A 304 4.09 0.68 -11.54
CA GLN A 304 3.99 1.97 -12.19
C GLN A 304 3.02 2.89 -11.46
N LYS A 305 3.27 4.19 -11.60
CA LYS A 305 2.39 5.22 -11.08
C LYS A 305 1.11 5.07 -11.88
N ILE A 306 -0.01 4.86 -11.19
CA ILE A 306 -1.30 5.04 -11.85
C ILE A 306 -1.38 6.53 -12.14
N ASP A 307 -0.89 6.94 -13.30
CA ASP A 307 -1.31 8.20 -13.88
C ASP A 307 -2.83 8.11 -13.94
N ALA A 308 -3.50 9.16 -13.45
CA ALA A 308 -4.96 9.31 -13.51
C ALA A 308 -5.51 9.39 -14.96
N LYS A 309 -4.79 8.83 -15.93
CA LYS A 309 -5.10 8.70 -17.35
C LYS A 309 -5.24 7.25 -17.83
N SER A 310 -5.04 6.22 -17.00
CA SER A 310 -5.51 4.88 -17.37
C SER A 310 -6.96 4.69 -16.93
N SER A 311 -7.87 5.11 -17.81
CA SER A 311 -9.21 4.55 -17.88
C SER A 311 -9.10 3.05 -18.20
N GLY A 312 -8.70 2.23 -17.23
CA GLY A 312 -8.90 0.80 -17.32
C GLY A 312 -10.41 0.54 -17.40
N THR A 313 -10.87 -0.14 -18.45
CA THR A 313 -12.23 -0.65 -18.50
C THR A 313 -12.40 -1.60 -17.32
N LEU A 314 -13.36 -1.34 -16.43
CA LEU A 314 -13.69 -2.30 -15.39
C LEU A 314 -14.29 -3.51 -16.09
N GLU A 315 -13.73 -4.70 -15.89
CA GLU A 315 -14.37 -5.95 -16.27
C GLU A 315 -15.45 -6.26 -15.23
N TYR A 316 -16.70 -6.39 -15.68
CA TYR A 316 -17.84 -6.60 -14.81
C TYR A 316 -18.26 -8.07 -14.86
N LYS A 317 -18.41 -8.69 -13.69
CA LYS A 317 -19.00 -10.03 -13.55
C LYS A 317 -20.51 -9.95 -13.75
N ASP A 318 -21.04 -10.73 -14.68
CA ASP A 318 -22.48 -10.89 -14.87
C ASP A 318 -23.10 -11.74 -13.77
N VAL A 319 -24.07 -11.18 -13.07
CA VAL A 319 -24.74 -11.81 -11.93
C VAL A 319 -26.21 -11.38 -11.85
N GLY A 320 -27.04 -12.19 -11.20
CA GLY A 320 -28.36 -11.76 -10.75
C GLY A 320 -28.28 -10.73 -9.62
N LEU A 321 -29.36 -9.98 -9.36
CA LEU A 321 -29.39 -9.00 -8.25
C LEU A 321 -29.14 -9.66 -6.88
N GLU A 322 -29.61 -10.90 -6.69
CA GLU A 322 -29.37 -11.66 -5.45
C GLU A 322 -27.91 -12.06 -5.31
N GLU A 323 -27.35 -12.66 -6.36
CA GLU A 323 -25.96 -13.09 -6.45
C GLU A 323 -24.98 -11.92 -6.30
N ALA A 324 -25.31 -10.75 -6.87
CA ALA A 324 -24.54 -9.53 -6.73
C ALA A 324 -24.29 -9.14 -5.27
N GLY A 325 -25.16 -9.61 -4.35
CA GLY A 325 -25.07 -9.37 -2.91
C GLY A 325 -24.29 -10.41 -2.12
N LEU A 326 -23.77 -11.46 -2.74
CA LEU A 326 -22.98 -12.51 -2.09
C LEU A 326 -21.56 -12.02 -1.75
N ASP A 327 -20.94 -12.67 -0.77
CA ASP A 327 -19.60 -12.38 -0.26
C ASP A 327 -18.50 -12.53 -1.31
N GLU A 328 -18.66 -13.46 -2.26
CA GLU A 328 -17.80 -13.61 -3.44
C GLU A 328 -17.68 -12.33 -4.29
N ASN A 329 -18.66 -11.40 -4.19
CA ASN A 329 -18.68 -10.15 -4.94
C ASN A 329 -18.22 -8.94 -4.09
N TYR A 330 -17.66 -9.17 -2.90
CA TYR A 330 -17.12 -8.11 -2.04
C TYR A 330 -16.01 -7.31 -2.75
N TYR A 331 -16.23 -6.01 -2.97
CA TYR A 331 -15.36 -5.11 -3.73
C TYR A 331 -15.19 -5.45 -5.22
N MET A 332 -16.03 -6.34 -5.78
CA MET A 332 -15.97 -6.73 -7.18
C MET A 332 -16.86 -5.85 -8.06
N PRO A 333 -16.43 -5.50 -9.28
CA PRO A 333 -17.29 -4.88 -10.27
C PRO A 333 -18.32 -5.91 -10.78
N VAL A 334 -19.60 -5.58 -10.66
CA VAL A 334 -20.73 -6.43 -11.07
C VAL A 334 -21.61 -5.75 -12.10
N ARG A 335 -22.18 -6.55 -13.01
CA ARG A 335 -23.24 -6.16 -13.94
C ARG A 335 -24.48 -7.00 -13.65
N PHE A 336 -25.61 -6.34 -13.42
CA PHE A 336 -26.88 -7.00 -13.15
C PHE A 336 -28.06 -6.18 -13.66
N SER A 337 -29.18 -6.84 -13.93
CA SER A 337 -30.43 -6.19 -14.34
C SER A 337 -31.41 -6.13 -13.18
N ALA A 338 -32.04 -4.96 -12.96
CA ALA A 338 -33.03 -4.79 -11.89
C ALA A 338 -34.05 -3.69 -12.21
N ILE A 339 -35.19 -3.71 -11.53
CA ILE A 339 -36.21 -2.66 -11.59
C ILE A 339 -35.97 -1.69 -10.44
N VAL A 340 -35.99 -0.38 -10.71
CA VAL A 340 -35.97 0.65 -9.66
C VAL A 340 -37.35 0.74 -9.04
N SER A 341 -37.55 0.19 -7.84
CA SER A 341 -38.85 0.18 -7.16
C SER A 341 -39.14 1.47 -6.36
N GLY A 342 -38.10 2.22 -6.02
CA GLY A 342 -38.23 3.45 -5.27
C GLY A 342 -36.94 4.26 -5.24
N MET A 343 -37.07 5.56 -4.99
CA MET A 343 -35.96 6.49 -4.85
C MET A 343 -36.21 7.40 -3.65
N ASP A 344 -35.13 7.85 -3.02
CA ASP A 344 -35.24 8.90 -2.01
C ASP A 344 -35.57 10.26 -2.67
N LEU A 345 -36.18 11.18 -1.90
CA LEU A 345 -36.78 12.42 -2.40
C LEU A 345 -35.76 13.43 -2.94
N SER A 346 -34.50 13.36 -2.51
CA SER A 346 -33.46 14.30 -2.95
C SER A 346 -32.09 13.61 -3.11
N PRO A 347 -31.35 13.88 -4.19
CA PRO A 347 -30.00 13.36 -4.37
C PRO A 347 -29.02 13.99 -3.38
N PHE A 348 -28.00 13.22 -2.98
CA PHE A 348 -26.87 13.72 -2.22
C PHE A 348 -25.90 14.44 -3.14
N LEU A 349 -25.47 15.64 -2.74
CA LEU A 349 -24.42 16.38 -3.43
C LEU A 349 -23.07 16.11 -2.75
N ILE A 350 -22.15 15.42 -3.45
CA ILE A 350 -20.82 15.09 -2.95
C ILE A 350 -19.71 15.70 -3.81
N PRO A 351 -18.49 15.88 -3.27
CA PRO A 351 -17.36 16.36 -4.07
C PRO A 351 -17.00 15.38 -5.18
N ARG A 352 -16.92 15.87 -6.43
CA ARG A 352 -16.31 15.16 -7.55
C ARG A 352 -14.82 15.46 -7.62
N LYS A 353 -14.48 16.73 -7.53
CA LYS A 353 -13.12 17.23 -7.48
C LYS A 353 -13.02 18.26 -6.37
N ILE A 354 -11.88 18.26 -5.71
CA ILE A 354 -11.52 19.28 -4.74
C ILE A 354 -10.19 19.92 -5.15
N LYS A 355 -10.10 21.22 -4.90
CA LYS A 355 -8.87 21.99 -4.95
C LYS A 355 -8.41 22.19 -3.51
N ILE A 356 -7.18 21.86 -3.24
CA ILE A 356 -6.56 22.04 -1.93
C ILE A 356 -5.41 23.01 -2.08
N THR A 357 -5.42 24.08 -1.30
CA THR A 357 -4.35 25.07 -1.21
C THR A 357 -3.70 24.97 0.17
N CYS A 358 -2.37 25.03 0.25
CA CYS A 358 -1.65 24.85 1.51
C CYS A 358 -0.33 25.60 1.51
N GLU A 359 -0.03 26.30 2.59
CA GLU A 359 1.24 27.01 2.80
C GLU A 359 2.38 26.08 3.26
N MET A 360 2.07 24.80 3.51
CA MET A 360 3.02 23.73 3.84
C MET A 360 3.86 23.95 5.12
N ASP A 361 3.41 24.79 6.05
CA ASP A 361 4.16 25.19 7.26
C ASP A 361 3.99 24.28 8.50
N LEU A 362 3.59 23.01 8.33
CA LEU A 362 3.40 22.08 9.48
C LEU A 362 4.64 21.22 9.78
N GLY A 363 5.81 21.61 9.27
CA GLY A 363 7.06 20.90 9.46
C GLY A 363 7.00 19.43 9.03
N VAL A 364 7.34 18.51 9.94
CA VAL A 364 7.49 17.07 9.68
C VAL A 364 6.23 16.44 9.06
N ALA A 365 5.04 16.96 9.37
CA ALA A 365 3.79 16.46 8.82
C ALA A 365 3.64 16.70 7.31
N CYS A 366 4.26 17.76 6.78
CA CYS A 366 4.23 18.07 5.35
C CYS A 366 5.10 17.13 4.51
N ALA A 367 6.13 16.51 5.10
CA ALA A 367 7.04 15.63 4.38
C ALA A 367 6.34 14.41 3.75
N TYR A 368 5.22 13.97 4.32
CA TYR A 368 4.39 12.86 3.82
C TYR A 368 3.00 13.32 3.35
N CYS A 369 2.75 14.63 3.29
CA CYS A 369 1.48 15.19 2.85
C CYS A 369 1.44 15.24 1.31
N PRO A 370 0.48 14.60 0.63
CA PRO A 370 0.39 14.61 -0.83
C PRO A 370 0.35 16.02 -1.44
N VAL A 371 -0.33 16.97 -0.77
CA VAL A 371 -0.41 18.37 -1.23
C VAL A 371 0.98 19.01 -1.35
N ALA A 372 1.81 18.80 -0.33
CA ALA A 372 3.18 19.30 -0.30
C ALA A 372 4.11 18.53 -1.25
N ILE A 373 3.90 17.22 -1.40
CA ILE A 373 4.70 16.38 -2.31
C ILE A 373 4.47 16.76 -3.79
N TYR A 374 3.23 17.05 -4.18
CA TYR A 374 2.87 17.32 -5.58
C TYR A 374 3.34 18.69 -6.09
N ASN A 375 3.62 19.66 -5.21
CA ASN A 375 3.92 21.05 -5.59
C ASN A 375 5.37 21.47 -5.33
N LYS A 376 6.29 20.50 -5.30
CA LYS A 376 7.72 20.66 -4.98
C LYS A 376 8.53 21.56 -5.95
N GLY A 377 7.91 22.44 -6.74
CA GLY A 377 8.59 23.30 -7.70
C GLY A 377 8.02 24.71 -7.92
N THR A 378 6.99 25.18 -7.18
CA THR A 378 6.27 26.42 -7.56
C THR A 378 6.21 27.55 -6.52
N GLY A 379 6.70 27.39 -5.29
CA GLY A 379 6.76 28.48 -4.29
C GLY A 379 6.25 28.10 -2.89
N LYS A 380 5.95 29.11 -2.06
CA LYS A 380 5.47 28.96 -0.66
C LYS A 380 4.05 28.39 -0.53
N GLU A 381 3.28 28.35 -1.62
CA GLU A 381 1.92 27.81 -1.65
C GLU A 381 1.83 26.62 -2.61
N ALA A 382 1.20 25.55 -2.15
CA ALA A 382 0.94 24.32 -2.90
C ALA A 382 -0.53 24.20 -3.26
N THR A 383 -0.82 23.88 -4.53
CA THR A 383 -2.19 23.58 -4.99
C THR A 383 -2.31 22.14 -5.49
N LEU A 384 -3.18 21.33 -4.90
CA LEU A 384 -3.48 19.98 -5.35
C LEU A 384 -4.93 19.88 -5.82
N PHE A 385 -5.13 19.35 -7.01
CA PHE A 385 -6.44 18.91 -7.46
C PHE A 385 -6.59 17.40 -7.23
N TYR A 386 -7.60 17.00 -6.47
CA TYR A 386 -7.91 15.60 -6.23
C TYR A 386 -9.28 15.26 -6.82
N THR A 387 -9.36 14.14 -7.54
CA THR A 387 -10.60 13.63 -8.12
C THR A 387 -11.03 12.35 -7.41
N PHE A 388 -12.25 12.32 -6.90
CA PHE A 388 -12.84 11.11 -6.28
C PHE A 388 -13.35 10.17 -7.38
N ASP A 389 -12.50 9.30 -7.91
CA ASP A 389 -12.87 8.38 -8.97
C ASP A 389 -13.70 7.20 -8.41
N PRO A 390 -14.94 6.96 -8.87
CA PRO A 390 -15.75 5.82 -8.43
C PRO A 390 -15.07 4.46 -8.57
N LYS A 391 -14.11 4.32 -9.49
CA LYS A 391 -13.36 3.07 -9.66
C LYS A 391 -12.34 2.85 -8.54
N ASN A 392 -11.74 3.93 -8.05
CA ASN A 392 -10.61 3.91 -7.12
C ASN A 392 -10.99 4.33 -5.68
N ASN A 393 -12.13 5.00 -5.52
CA ASN A 393 -12.60 5.62 -4.29
C ASN A 393 -14.02 5.17 -3.92
N SER A 394 -14.41 3.96 -4.31
CA SER A 394 -15.80 3.49 -4.21
C SER A 394 -16.30 3.42 -2.77
N ALA A 395 -15.46 2.93 -1.84
CA ALA A 395 -15.77 2.90 -0.41
C ALA A 395 -15.84 4.31 0.19
N GLU A 396 -14.85 5.16 -0.12
CA GLU A 396 -14.78 6.53 0.39
C GLU A 396 -15.97 7.37 -0.11
N ILE A 397 -16.40 7.17 -1.36
CA ILE A 397 -17.60 7.83 -1.90
C ILE A 397 -18.85 7.44 -1.10
N LEU A 398 -19.02 6.16 -0.73
CA LEU A 398 -20.14 5.75 0.13
C LEU A 398 -20.05 6.39 1.51
N GLU A 399 -18.85 6.51 2.09
CA GLU A 399 -18.64 7.19 3.37
C GLU A 399 -18.98 8.69 3.31
N MET A 400 -18.93 9.31 2.13
CA MET A 400 -19.28 10.71 1.91
C MET A 400 -20.79 10.97 1.82
N ILE A 401 -21.61 9.92 1.74
CA ILE A 401 -23.05 10.04 1.55
C ILE A 401 -23.77 10.22 2.90
N ASN A 402 -24.71 11.18 2.94
CA ASN A 402 -25.60 11.41 4.07
C ASN A 402 -24.83 11.71 5.39
N ILE A 403 -23.78 12.51 5.34
CA ILE A 403 -23.00 12.88 6.54
C ILE A 403 -22.97 14.40 6.74
N SER A 404 -22.62 14.83 7.95
CA SER A 404 -22.45 16.26 8.24
C SER A 404 -21.27 16.85 7.46
N LYS A 405 -21.31 18.17 7.23
CA LYS A 405 -20.21 18.90 6.55
C LYS A 405 -18.85 18.66 7.22
N GLU A 406 -18.81 18.62 8.55
CA GLU A 406 -17.58 18.35 9.31
C GLU A 406 -17.02 16.95 9.06
N LYS A 407 -17.91 15.92 9.03
CA LYS A 407 -17.50 14.55 8.70
C LYS A 407 -17.04 14.47 7.25
N LEU A 408 -17.73 15.14 6.33
CA LEU A 408 -17.37 15.16 4.90
C LEU A 408 -15.98 15.75 4.67
N TYR A 409 -15.66 16.83 5.39
CA TYR A 409 -14.33 17.42 5.40
C TYR A 409 -13.26 16.44 5.89
N LYS A 410 -13.49 15.77 7.03
CA LYS A 410 -12.56 14.76 7.58
C LYS A 410 -12.37 13.55 6.66
N THR A 411 -13.45 13.03 6.08
CA THR A 411 -13.38 11.92 5.11
C THR A 411 -12.57 12.35 3.89
N SER A 412 -12.86 13.52 3.31
CA SER A 412 -12.12 14.06 2.15
C SER A 412 -10.63 14.22 2.45
N LYS A 413 -10.29 14.81 3.61
CA LYS A 413 -8.91 14.96 4.09
C LYS A 413 -8.17 13.61 4.16
N ARG A 414 -8.82 12.60 4.75
CA ARG A 414 -8.28 11.24 4.87
C ARG A 414 -8.09 10.58 3.51
N THR A 415 -9.08 10.67 2.62
CA THR A 415 -9.04 10.07 1.28
C THR A 415 -7.91 10.65 0.42
N VAL A 416 -7.65 11.95 0.55
CA VAL A 416 -6.51 12.61 -0.12
C VAL A 416 -5.17 12.15 0.47
N GLY A 417 -5.14 11.75 1.75
CA GLY A 417 -3.94 11.37 2.48
C GLY A 417 -3.27 12.53 3.23
N ILE A 418 -4.01 13.60 3.52
CA ILE A 418 -3.50 14.72 4.32
C ILE A 418 -3.40 14.27 5.79
N PRO A 419 -2.29 14.59 6.50
CA PRO A 419 -2.10 14.17 7.89
C PRO A 419 -3.26 14.57 8.82
N ASP A 420 -3.71 13.66 9.69
CA ASP A 420 -4.86 13.88 10.57
C ASP A 420 -4.76 15.14 11.43
N LYS A 421 -3.54 15.48 11.89
CA LYS A 421 -3.27 16.66 12.71
C LYS A 421 -3.12 17.97 11.91
N CYS A 422 -3.12 17.91 10.57
CA CYS A 422 -2.86 19.06 9.72
C CYS A 422 -4.09 19.94 9.52
N ASN A 423 -4.01 21.23 9.87
CA ASN A 423 -5.12 22.18 9.76
C ASN A 423 -4.74 23.47 9.00
N ILE A 424 -3.58 23.48 8.33
CA ILE A 424 -3.00 24.66 7.67
C ILE A 424 -3.30 24.74 6.16
N PHE A 425 -4.28 23.95 5.70
CA PHE A 425 -4.68 23.90 4.30
C PHE A 425 -6.13 24.35 4.18
N GLU A 426 -6.45 24.93 3.03
CA GLU A 426 -7.82 25.21 2.62
C GLU A 426 -8.25 24.19 1.56
N SER A 427 -9.51 23.79 1.60
CA SER A 427 -10.08 22.86 0.64
C SER A 427 -11.39 23.41 0.09
N GLU A 428 -11.45 23.51 -1.22
CA GLU A 428 -12.61 23.98 -1.97
C GLU A 428 -13.14 22.87 -2.88
N VAL A 429 -14.46 22.72 -2.96
CA VAL A 429 -15.09 21.79 -3.91
C VAL A 429 -15.15 22.46 -5.27
N SER A 430 -14.26 22.06 -6.18
CA SER A 430 -14.20 22.62 -7.53
C SER A 430 -15.21 22.01 -8.50
N GLU A 431 -15.61 20.76 -8.26
CA GLU A 431 -16.66 20.10 -9.01
C GLU A 431 -17.45 19.22 -8.04
N ALA A 432 -18.78 19.34 -8.03
CA ALA A 432 -19.66 18.46 -7.27
C ALA A 432 -20.37 17.47 -8.20
N ARG A 433 -20.89 16.37 -7.64
CA ARG A 433 -21.73 15.42 -8.36
C ARG A 433 -22.91 14.98 -7.49
N ASN A 434 -23.99 14.61 -8.18
CA ASN A 434 -25.15 14.00 -7.54
C ASN A 434 -24.93 12.50 -7.34
N VAL A 435 -25.41 12.00 -6.21
CA VAL A 435 -25.55 10.57 -5.91
C VAL A 435 -26.95 10.32 -5.39
N GLN A 436 -27.70 9.47 -6.07
CA GLN A 436 -29.10 9.19 -5.74
C GLN A 436 -29.23 7.82 -5.08
N GLU A 437 -29.94 7.75 -3.94
CA GLU A 437 -30.29 6.47 -3.33
C GLU A 437 -31.48 5.85 -4.04
N ILE A 438 -31.35 4.58 -4.39
CA ILE A 438 -32.38 3.80 -5.09
C ILE A 438 -32.64 2.48 -4.36
N ARG A 439 -33.87 1.99 -4.47
CA ARG A 439 -34.29 0.65 -4.12
C ARG A 439 -34.48 -0.15 -5.40
N MET A 440 -33.91 -1.35 -5.43
CA MET A 440 -33.90 -2.24 -6.57
C MET A 440 -34.56 -3.56 -6.20
N ILE A 441 -35.36 -4.09 -7.13
CA ILE A 441 -35.96 -5.42 -7.04
C ILE A 441 -35.56 -6.22 -8.29
N PRO A 442 -35.48 -7.56 -8.19
CA PRO A 442 -35.18 -8.40 -9.34
C PRO A 442 -36.25 -8.24 -10.44
N ILE A 443 -35.86 -8.42 -11.69
CA ILE A 443 -36.81 -8.53 -12.80
C ILE A 443 -37.52 -9.87 -12.64
N ILE A 444 -38.86 -9.84 -12.58
CA ILE A 444 -39.68 -11.04 -12.47
C ILE A 444 -39.51 -11.86 -13.75
N ASP A 445 -38.92 -13.05 -13.62
CA ASP A 445 -38.84 -14.02 -14.71
C ASP A 445 -39.90 -15.10 -14.44
N TYR A 446 -40.91 -15.19 -15.30
CA TYR A 446 -42.01 -16.16 -15.20
C TYR A 446 -41.54 -17.62 -15.34
N SER A 447 -40.27 -17.85 -15.69
CA SER A 447 -39.69 -19.18 -15.88
C SER A 447 -39.02 -19.77 -14.62
N ALA A 448 -38.78 -18.98 -13.57
CA ALA A 448 -38.04 -19.42 -12.38
C ALA A 448 -38.95 -19.71 -11.19
N SER A 449 -38.93 -20.96 -10.71
CA SER A 449 -39.60 -21.37 -9.47
C SER A 449 -38.95 -20.70 -8.25
N GLU A 450 -39.74 -19.95 -7.49
CA GLU A 450 -39.38 -19.27 -6.22
C GLU A 450 -38.24 -18.22 -6.30
N GLN A 451 -38.50 -17.08 -6.94
CA GLN A 451 -37.71 -15.88 -6.64
C GLN A 451 -38.16 -15.28 -5.30
N ARG A 452 -37.24 -15.22 -4.32
CA ARG A 452 -37.50 -14.50 -3.06
C ARG A 452 -37.60 -13.01 -3.36
N TYR A 453 -38.65 -12.36 -2.85
CA TYR A 453 -38.82 -10.91 -2.99
C TYR A 453 -37.76 -10.19 -2.14
N ILE A 454 -36.64 -9.84 -2.79
CA ILE A 454 -35.54 -9.10 -2.17
C ILE A 454 -35.55 -7.64 -2.61
N ILE A 455 -35.37 -6.73 -1.66
CA ILE A 455 -35.15 -5.31 -1.91
C ILE A 455 -33.69 -5.00 -1.61
N ARG A 456 -32.95 -4.51 -2.62
CA ARG A 456 -31.56 -4.08 -2.47
C ARG A 456 -31.43 -2.57 -2.58
N SER A 457 -30.49 -2.02 -1.85
CA SER A 457 -30.21 -0.59 -1.84
C SER A 457 -29.00 -0.30 -2.71
N GLY A 458 -29.07 0.75 -3.51
CA GLY A 458 -27.97 1.18 -4.37
C GLY A 458 -27.84 2.69 -4.37
N PHE A 459 -26.64 3.16 -4.74
CA PHE A 459 -26.35 4.58 -4.92
C PHE A 459 -25.89 4.82 -6.35
N VAL A 460 -26.66 5.59 -7.11
CA VAL A 460 -26.37 5.91 -8.53
C VAL A 460 -25.64 7.22 -8.64
N ILE A 461 -24.48 7.21 -9.30
CA ILE A 461 -23.67 8.41 -9.53
C ILE A 461 -24.13 9.11 -10.82
N GLY A 462 -24.39 10.42 -10.72
CA GLY A 462 -24.51 11.34 -11.85
C GLY A 462 -25.86 11.33 -12.57
N ARG A 463 -26.29 10.20 -13.12
CA ARG A 463 -27.54 10.11 -13.90
C ARG A 463 -28.75 9.87 -13.01
N THR A 464 -29.83 10.60 -13.31
CA THR A 464 -31.16 10.33 -12.76
C THR A 464 -31.69 9.03 -13.37
N VAL A 465 -32.14 8.12 -12.51
CA VAL A 465 -32.95 6.97 -12.93
C VAL A 465 -34.41 7.25 -12.62
N GLU A 466 -35.32 6.57 -13.31
CA GLU A 466 -36.76 6.65 -13.07
C GLU A 466 -37.25 5.41 -12.32
N CYS A 467 -38.20 5.59 -11.41
CA CYS A 467 -38.92 4.48 -10.78
C CYS A 467 -39.70 3.68 -11.82
N ASN A 468 -39.98 2.42 -11.49
CA ASN A 468 -40.77 1.48 -12.28
C ASN A 468 -40.20 1.18 -13.68
N ARG A 469 -38.89 1.44 -13.89
CA ARG A 469 -38.17 1.05 -15.11
C ARG A 469 -37.07 0.04 -14.80
N SER A 470 -36.78 -0.78 -15.80
CA SER A 470 -35.68 -1.75 -15.76
C SER A 470 -34.40 -1.13 -16.31
N TYR A 471 -33.29 -1.42 -15.63
CA TYR A 471 -31.96 -0.98 -16.05
C TYR A 471 -30.96 -2.11 -15.93
N VAL A 472 -29.93 -2.05 -16.78
CA VAL A 472 -28.68 -2.76 -16.58
C VAL A 472 -27.76 -1.85 -15.78
N PHE A 473 -27.43 -2.30 -14.58
CA PHE A 473 -26.56 -1.62 -13.64
C PHE A 473 -25.14 -2.15 -13.75
N LYS A 474 -24.15 -1.25 -13.78
CA LYS A 474 -22.74 -1.60 -13.63
C LYS A 474 -22.17 -0.83 -12.44
N GLY A 475 -21.68 -1.54 -11.44
CA GLY A 475 -21.28 -0.96 -10.18
C GLY A 475 -20.32 -1.83 -9.38
N ILE A 476 -19.99 -1.38 -8.18
CA ILE A 476 -19.14 -2.12 -7.24
C ILE A 476 -19.96 -2.46 -6.00
N THR A 477 -19.92 -3.73 -5.58
CA THR A 477 -20.61 -4.20 -4.37
C THR A 477 -19.75 -3.96 -3.13
N LEU A 478 -20.31 -3.25 -2.14
CA LEU A 478 -19.61 -2.80 -0.94
C LEU A 478 -20.56 -2.83 0.28
N PRO A 479 -20.04 -2.95 1.51
CA PRO A 479 -20.85 -2.78 2.71
C PRO A 479 -21.20 -1.29 2.90
N ASN A 480 -22.44 -1.00 3.27
CA ASN A 480 -22.84 0.34 3.67
C ASN A 480 -22.03 0.75 4.91
N PRO A 481 -21.38 1.93 4.92
CA PRO A 481 -20.52 2.33 6.04
C PRO A 481 -21.30 2.52 7.36
N LYS A 482 -22.61 2.77 7.30
CA LYS A 482 -23.46 2.99 8.49
C LYS A 482 -24.18 1.74 8.95
N THR A 483 -24.72 0.95 8.02
CA THR A 483 -25.61 -0.18 8.34
C THR A 483 -24.97 -1.55 8.11
N GLN A 484 -23.79 -1.60 7.48
CA GLN A 484 -23.11 -2.82 7.02
C GLN A 484 -23.91 -3.64 6.00
N TYR A 485 -25.08 -3.17 5.55
CA TYR A 485 -25.84 -3.85 4.51
C TYR A 485 -25.11 -3.83 3.17
N VAL A 486 -25.25 -4.92 2.42
CA VAL A 486 -24.73 -5.00 1.06
C VAL A 486 -25.38 -3.94 0.20
N THR A 487 -24.54 -3.11 -0.42
CA THR A 487 -24.91 -1.91 -1.17
C THR A 487 -24.13 -1.87 -2.47
N HIS A 488 -24.76 -1.42 -3.55
CA HIS A 488 -24.09 -1.28 -4.84
C HIS A 488 -23.85 0.21 -5.15
N LEU A 489 -22.58 0.59 -5.31
CA LEU A 489 -22.24 1.90 -5.87
C LEU A 489 -22.28 1.79 -7.41
N ILE A 490 -23.34 2.31 -8.01
CA ILE A 490 -23.59 2.23 -9.44
C ILE A 490 -22.85 3.36 -10.16
N ILE A 491 -21.98 2.97 -11.09
CA ILE A 491 -21.12 3.86 -11.86
C ILE A 491 -21.79 4.22 -13.20
N THR A 492 -22.43 3.25 -13.85
CA THR A 492 -23.16 3.49 -15.10
C THR A 492 -24.49 2.74 -15.11
N THR A 493 -25.48 3.36 -15.74
CA THR A 493 -26.81 2.81 -15.98
C THR A 493 -27.12 2.84 -17.46
N GLU A 494 -27.65 1.73 -17.97
CA GLU A 494 -28.17 1.59 -19.32
C GLU A 494 -29.65 1.21 -19.20
N SER A 495 -30.53 1.98 -19.82
CA SER A 495 -31.96 1.64 -19.85
C SER A 495 -32.12 0.32 -20.60
N SER A 496 -32.72 -0.67 -19.94
CA SER A 496 -33.19 -1.85 -20.64
C SER A 496 -34.39 -1.43 -21.48
N ILE A 497 -34.37 -1.71 -22.77
CA ILE A 497 -35.56 -1.53 -23.61
C ILE A 497 -36.60 -2.51 -23.05
N ASP A 498 -37.80 -2.03 -22.72
CA ASP A 498 -38.88 -2.88 -22.21
C ASP A 498 -39.11 -4.06 -23.15
N SER A 499 -39.22 -5.26 -22.59
CA SER A 499 -39.55 -6.49 -23.34
C SER A 499 -40.84 -6.33 -24.15
N ILE A 500 -41.74 -5.45 -23.70
CA ILE A 500 -42.99 -5.09 -24.40
C ILE A 500 -42.69 -4.21 -25.63
N SER A 501 -41.76 -3.26 -25.54
CA SER A 501 -41.38 -2.38 -26.65
C SER A 501 -40.48 -3.05 -27.70
N SER A 502 -39.80 -4.13 -27.32
CA SER A 502 -39.02 -5.00 -28.22
C SER A 502 -39.80 -6.22 -28.73
N PHE A 503 -41.02 -6.44 -28.23
CA PHE A 503 -41.90 -7.51 -28.68
C PHE A 503 -42.28 -7.28 -30.15
N LYS A 504 -41.87 -8.20 -31.03
CA LYS A 504 -42.35 -8.29 -32.40
C LYS A 504 -43.28 -9.48 -32.50
N MET A 505 -44.52 -9.25 -32.93
CA MET A 505 -45.46 -10.32 -33.23
C MET A 505 -44.90 -11.16 -34.40
N THR A 506 -44.42 -12.38 -34.11
CA THR A 506 -44.02 -13.33 -35.15
C THR A 506 -45.19 -14.22 -35.55
N PRO A 507 -45.17 -14.82 -36.76
CA PRO A 507 -46.22 -15.75 -37.20
C PRO A 507 -46.41 -16.94 -36.24
N GLU A 508 -45.34 -17.42 -35.60
CA GLU A 508 -45.43 -18.50 -34.62
C GLU A 508 -46.13 -18.05 -33.33
N ILE A 509 -45.77 -16.87 -32.81
CA ILE A 509 -46.39 -16.32 -31.59
C ILE A 509 -47.87 -15.99 -31.84
N TYR A 510 -48.22 -15.45 -33.01
CA TYR A 510 -49.61 -15.21 -33.40
C TYR A 510 -50.42 -16.51 -33.40
N LYS A 511 -49.84 -17.62 -33.87
CA LYS A 511 -50.50 -18.93 -33.89
C LYS A 511 -50.77 -19.47 -32.49
N VAL A 512 -49.84 -19.26 -31.54
CA VAL A 512 -50.02 -19.64 -30.13
C VAL A 512 -51.05 -18.75 -29.44
N LEU A 513 -51.06 -17.45 -29.72
CA LEU A 513 -52.02 -16.51 -29.13
C LEU A 513 -53.43 -16.61 -29.75
N SER A 514 -53.56 -17.23 -30.93
CA SER A 514 -54.86 -17.43 -31.60
C SER A 514 -55.85 -18.32 -30.83
N ILE A 515 -55.37 -19.03 -29.81
CA ILE A 515 -56.16 -19.85 -28.88
C ILE A 515 -56.96 -18.96 -27.91
N PHE A 516 -56.50 -17.72 -27.68
CA PHE A 516 -57.19 -16.72 -26.83
C PHE A 516 -58.16 -15.84 -27.62
N LYS A 517 -58.52 -16.23 -28.85
CA LYS A 517 -59.58 -15.54 -29.60
C LYS A 517 -60.93 -15.85 -28.92
N PRO A 518 -61.67 -14.85 -28.43
CA PRO A 518 -63.01 -15.09 -27.92
C PRO A 518 -63.88 -15.64 -29.05
N GLU A 519 -64.79 -16.57 -28.73
CA GLU A 519 -65.72 -17.20 -29.68
C GLU A 519 -66.72 -16.22 -30.33
N TYR A 520 -66.73 -14.95 -29.92
CA TYR A 520 -67.67 -13.96 -30.40
C TYR A 520 -67.00 -12.88 -31.24
N ASP A 521 -67.45 -12.82 -32.48
CA ASP A 521 -67.19 -11.80 -33.48
C ASP A 521 -67.72 -10.45 -32.98
N VAL A 522 -66.86 -9.65 -32.34
CA VAL A 522 -67.14 -8.22 -32.18
C VAL A 522 -66.76 -7.58 -33.51
N GLY A 523 -67.78 -7.47 -34.38
CA GLY A 523 -67.69 -6.68 -35.61
C GLY A 523 -67.20 -5.26 -35.33
N PRO A 524 -66.78 -4.51 -36.35
CA PRO A 524 -66.03 -3.28 -36.16
C PRO A 524 -66.90 -2.22 -35.45
N ASN A 525 -66.53 -1.88 -34.21
CA ASN A 525 -66.54 -0.54 -33.61
C ASN A 525 -65.78 -0.52 -32.28
#